data_AF-A0A4W5LJS3-F1
#
_entry.id   AF-A0A4W5LJS3-F1
#
_cell.length_a   1.000
_cell.length_b   1.000
_cell.length_c   1.000
_cell.angle_alpha   90.00
_cell.angle_beta   90.00
_cell.angle_gamma   90.00
#
_symmetry.space_group_name_H-M   'P 1'
#
loop_
_entity.id
_entity.type
_entity.pdbx_description
1 polymer ?
#
loop_
_entity_poly.entity_id
_entity_poly.type
_entity_poly.pdbx_seq_one_letter_code
_entity_poly.pdbx_strand_id
1 'polypeptide(L)'
;LYRLAALCLGLICILQATLNITLRLLYRDSSETSYINMTKVKDQLQVERDGLQTELPVLDLYYISTEKRNWEVSRQDCLRRGADLVIINSREEQVFVNGFWEVWIGLTDRDEEGVWNLVDGTPLTTGYWASQQPNSYLGLKSWHDFVPVSLCANLV
;
A
#
# COMPACT_ATOMS: atom_id res chain seq x y z
N LEU A 1 -55.45 -55.72 21.00
CA LEU A 1 -54.00 -55.53 21.20
C LEU A 1 -53.32 -55.03 19.92
N TYR A 2 -53.34 -55.77 18.80
CA TYR A 2 -52.68 -55.35 17.54
C TYR A 2 -53.13 -54.00 16.96
N ARG A 3 -54.45 -53.71 16.95
CA ARG A 3 -54.98 -52.43 16.44
C ARG A 3 -54.51 -51.21 17.26
N LEU A 4 -54.42 -51.35 18.58
CA LEU A 4 -53.88 -50.31 19.47
C LEU A 4 -52.37 -50.12 19.25
N ALA A 5 -51.61 -51.21 19.10
CA ALA A 5 -50.20 -51.14 18.81
C ALA A 5 -49.91 -50.44 17.47
N ALA A 6 -50.70 -50.71 16.43
CA ALA A 6 -50.56 -50.04 15.13
C ALA A 6 -50.84 -48.53 15.21
N LEU A 7 -51.85 -48.11 15.99
CA LEU A 7 -52.14 -46.70 16.21
C LEU A 7 -51.01 -45.99 16.98
N CYS A 8 -50.47 -46.62 18.03
CA CYS A 8 -49.34 -46.07 18.78
C CYS A 8 -48.08 -45.95 17.92
N LEU A 9 -47.75 -46.98 17.13
CA LEU A 9 -46.60 -46.93 16.21
C LEU A 9 -46.78 -45.85 15.14
N GLY A 10 -47.98 -45.71 14.58
CA GLY A 10 -48.29 -44.63 13.63
C GLY A 10 -48.09 -43.24 14.24
N LEU A 11 -48.59 -43.01 15.46
CA LEU A 11 -48.40 -41.75 16.18
C LEU A 11 -46.93 -41.45 16.48
N ILE A 12 -46.17 -42.46 16.92
CA ILE A 12 -44.73 -42.33 17.18
C ILE A 12 -43.97 -41.95 15.90
N CYS A 13 -44.28 -42.59 14.76
CA CYS A 13 -43.67 -42.26 13.48
C CYS A 13 -43.95 -40.81 13.06
N ILE A 14 -45.18 -40.33 13.27
CA ILE A 14 -45.56 -38.95 12.96
C ILE A 14 -44.77 -37.98 13.84
N LEU A 15 -44.70 -38.22 15.16
CA LEU A 15 -43.95 -37.38 16.09
C LEU A 15 -42.45 -37.34 15.77
N GLN A 16 -41.86 -38.47 15.36
CA GLN A 16 -40.45 -38.52 14.97
C GLN A 16 -40.19 -37.76 13.66
N ALA A 17 -41.12 -37.86 12.69
CA ALA A 17 -41.00 -37.15 11.43
C ALA A 17 -41.11 -35.63 11.63
N THR A 18 -42.07 -35.16 12.43
CA THR A 18 -42.21 -33.73 12.74
C THR A 18 -41.00 -33.19 13.49
N LEU A 19 -40.48 -33.91 14.48
CA LEU A 19 -39.28 -33.51 15.22
C LEU A 19 -38.06 -33.39 14.30
N ASN A 20 -37.84 -34.38 13.42
CA ASN A 20 -36.72 -34.36 12.47
C ASN A 20 -36.82 -33.21 11.47
N ILE A 21 -38.02 -32.91 10.97
CA ILE A 21 -38.24 -31.79 10.05
C ILE A 21 -38.01 -30.46 10.77
N THR A 22 -38.59 -30.28 11.95
CA THR A 22 -38.41 -29.06 12.77
C THR A 22 -36.93 -28.82 13.11
N LEU A 23 -36.21 -29.88 13.53
CA LEU A 23 -34.79 -29.77 13.84
C LEU A 23 -33.96 -29.32 12.63
N ARG A 24 -34.24 -29.86 11.43
CA ARG A 24 -33.57 -29.44 10.19
C ARG A 24 -33.86 -27.99 9.83
N LEU A 25 -35.10 -27.53 10.01
CA LEU A 25 -35.48 -26.15 9.73
C LEU A 25 -34.82 -25.16 10.69
N LEU A 26 -34.84 -25.45 12.00
CA LEU A 26 -34.19 -24.60 13.00
C LEU A 26 -32.67 -24.54 12.81
N TYR A 27 -32.05 -25.68 12.51
CA TYR A 27 -30.61 -25.73 12.24
C TYR A 27 -30.25 -24.91 11.00
N ARG A 28 -31.06 -24.99 9.94
CA ARG A 28 -30.86 -24.21 8.71
C ARG A 28 -31.02 -22.71 8.93
N ASP A 29 -32.08 -22.28 9.62
CA ASP A 29 -32.35 -20.88 9.92
C ASP A 29 -31.25 -20.24 10.79
N SER A 30 -30.78 -20.97 11.81
CA SER A 30 -29.66 -20.56 12.64
C SER A 30 -28.37 -20.39 11.82
N SER A 31 -28.10 -21.32 10.90
CA SER A 31 -26.93 -21.26 10.01
C SER A 31 -27.01 -20.10 9.02
N GLU A 32 -28.17 -19.84 8.42
CA GLU A 32 -28.37 -18.71 7.51
C GLU A 32 -28.19 -17.37 8.24
N THR A 33 -28.74 -17.23 9.45
CA THR A 33 -28.55 -16.04 10.30
C THR A 33 -27.08 -15.81 10.65
N SER A 34 -26.36 -16.86 11.05
CA SER A 34 -24.92 -16.78 11.37
C SER A 34 -24.11 -16.33 10.15
N TYR A 35 -24.43 -16.86 8.96
CA TYR A 35 -23.73 -16.49 7.73
C TYR A 35 -23.99 -15.03 7.33
N ILE A 36 -25.25 -14.58 7.41
CA ILE A 36 -25.63 -13.19 7.08
C ILE A 36 -24.95 -12.21 8.04
N ASN A 37 -24.94 -12.49 9.34
CA ASN A 37 -24.26 -11.66 10.34
C ASN A 37 -22.76 -11.56 10.05
N MET A 38 -22.11 -12.69 9.71
CA MET A 38 -20.68 -12.69 9.38
C MET A 38 -20.39 -11.91 8.09
N THR A 39 -21.25 -12.03 7.07
CA THR A 39 -21.12 -11.28 5.82
C THR A 39 -21.24 -9.78 6.08
N LYS A 40 -22.23 -9.37 6.89
CA LYS A 40 -22.39 -7.97 7.30
C LYS A 40 -21.17 -7.43 8.05
N VAL A 41 -20.64 -8.20 9.01
CA VAL A 41 -19.43 -7.80 9.75
C VAL A 41 -18.24 -7.68 8.80
N LYS A 42 -18.08 -8.61 7.86
CA LYS A 42 -17.02 -8.56 6.85
C LYS A 42 -17.15 -7.32 5.97
N ASP A 43 -18.36 -7.02 5.49
CA ASP A 43 -18.62 -5.85 4.65
C ASP A 43 -18.33 -4.55 5.44
N GLN A 44 -18.71 -4.50 6.73
CA GLN A 44 -18.38 -3.37 7.61
C GLN A 44 -16.87 -3.18 7.77
N LEU A 45 -16.13 -4.27 8.01
CA LEU A 45 -14.67 -4.24 8.12
C LEU A 45 -14.00 -3.86 6.80
N GLN A 46 -14.56 -4.28 5.67
CA GLN A 46 -14.07 -3.88 4.34
C GLN A 46 -14.27 -2.39 4.12
N VAL A 47 -15.44 -1.84 4.44
CA VAL A 47 -15.69 -0.39 4.33
C VAL A 47 -14.76 0.41 5.24
N GLU A 48 -14.53 -0.03 6.47
CA GLU A 48 -13.61 0.65 7.39
C GLU A 48 -12.16 0.60 6.86
N ARG A 49 -11.72 -0.55 6.37
CA ARG A 49 -10.40 -0.70 5.75
C ARG A 49 -10.25 0.13 4.48
N ASP A 50 -11.24 0.13 3.61
CA ASP A 50 -11.22 0.90 2.36
C ASP A 50 -11.26 2.41 2.66
N GLY A 51 -12.02 2.82 3.67
CA GLY A 51 -12.04 4.19 4.20
C GLY A 51 -10.67 4.64 4.73
N LEU A 52 -10.01 3.76 5.49
CA LEU A 52 -8.66 4.00 6.00
C LEU A 52 -7.64 4.09 4.84
N GLN A 53 -7.78 3.25 3.80
CA GLN A 53 -6.94 3.29 2.61
C GLN A 53 -7.10 4.59 1.79
N THR A 54 -8.28 5.22 1.78
CA THR A 54 -8.50 6.54 1.16
C THR A 54 -7.89 7.71 1.94
N GLU A 55 -7.64 7.55 3.24
CA GLU A 55 -6.95 8.54 4.09
C GLU A 55 -5.42 8.33 4.12
N LEU A 56 -4.96 7.10 3.84
CA LEU A 56 -3.54 6.71 3.80
C LEU A 56 -2.75 6.85 2.47
N PRO A 57 -3.27 7.35 1.32
CA PRO A 57 -2.42 7.55 0.15
C PRO A 57 -1.47 8.76 0.32
N VAL A 58 -1.50 9.44 1.47
CA VAL A 58 -0.69 10.64 1.76
C VAL A 58 0.45 10.36 2.75
N LEU A 59 0.59 9.13 3.27
CA LEU A 59 1.76 8.82 4.09
C LEU A 59 2.91 8.35 3.18
N ASP A 60 3.42 9.28 2.38
CA ASP A 60 4.78 9.15 1.86
C ASP A 60 5.71 9.14 3.07
N LEU A 61 6.17 7.94 3.42
CA LEU A 61 7.15 7.80 4.49
C LEU A 61 8.52 8.17 3.93
N TYR A 62 9.02 9.30 4.40
CA TYR A 62 10.35 9.77 4.06
C TYR A 62 11.38 9.32 5.10
N TYR A 63 12.51 8.80 4.62
CA TYR A 63 13.69 8.51 5.43
C TYR A 63 14.87 9.33 4.96
N ILE A 64 15.51 10.07 5.87
CA ILE A 64 16.71 10.85 5.57
C ILE A 64 17.91 10.13 6.19
N SER A 65 18.93 9.85 5.38
CA SER A 65 20.17 9.27 5.89
C SER A 65 20.92 10.27 6.77
N THR A 66 21.67 9.75 7.72
CA THR A 66 22.60 10.55 8.53
C THR A 66 23.98 10.68 7.89
N GLU A 67 24.29 9.80 6.93
CA GLU A 67 25.59 9.72 6.28
C GLU A 67 25.55 10.34 4.89
N LYS A 68 26.57 11.16 4.62
CA LYS A 68 26.84 11.73 3.30
C LYS A 68 27.51 10.67 2.43
N ARG A 69 26.89 10.33 1.31
CA ARG A 69 27.39 9.32 0.38
C ARG A 69 27.17 9.79 -1.06
N ASN A 70 27.82 9.16 -2.03
CA ASN A 70 27.53 9.45 -3.44
C ASN A 70 26.13 8.92 -3.83
N TRP A 71 25.63 9.33 -4.99
CA TRP A 71 24.27 9.01 -5.43
C TRP A 71 24.01 7.49 -5.49
N GLU A 72 24.92 6.72 -6.07
CA GLU A 72 24.77 5.26 -6.23
C GLU A 72 24.68 4.55 -4.87
N VAL A 73 25.60 4.86 -3.95
CA VAL A 73 25.60 4.22 -2.62
C VAL A 73 24.38 4.66 -1.80
N SER A 74 23.94 5.90 -1.98
CA SER A 74 22.70 6.43 -1.38
C SER A 74 21.48 5.66 -1.86
N ARG A 75 21.35 5.46 -3.18
CA ARG A 75 20.27 4.66 -3.77
C ARG A 75 20.26 3.23 -3.24
N GLN A 76 21.43 2.58 -3.21
CA GLN A 76 21.55 1.23 -2.67
C GLN A 76 21.17 1.13 -1.19
N ASP A 77 21.42 2.18 -0.39
CA ASP A 77 20.98 2.23 1.01
C ASP A 77 19.45 2.31 1.12
N CYS A 78 18.79 3.14 0.30
CA CYS A 78 17.33 3.19 0.21
C CYS A 78 16.75 1.82 -0.19
N LEU A 79 17.29 1.20 -1.24
CA LEU A 79 16.82 -0.10 -1.76
C LEU A 79 16.93 -1.21 -0.70
N ARG A 80 18.03 -1.26 0.07
CA ARG A 80 18.19 -2.22 1.17
C ARG A 80 17.16 -2.05 2.29
N ARG A 81 16.54 -0.87 2.40
CA ARG A 81 15.50 -0.55 3.38
C ARG A 81 14.08 -0.74 2.84
N GLY A 82 13.92 -1.20 1.60
CA GLY A 82 12.62 -1.36 0.95
C GLY A 82 12.04 -0.05 0.38
N ALA A 83 12.89 0.94 0.13
CA ALA A 83 12.55 2.25 -0.42
C ALA A 83 13.42 2.54 -1.67
N ASP A 84 13.19 3.65 -2.37
CA ASP A 84 14.15 4.20 -3.35
C ASP A 84 14.38 5.70 -3.04
N LEU A 85 15.30 6.34 -3.74
CA LEU A 85 15.46 7.80 -3.65
C LEU A 85 14.16 8.48 -4.09
N VAL A 86 13.76 9.53 -3.38
CA VAL A 86 12.49 10.23 -3.63
C VAL A 86 12.38 10.75 -5.06
N ILE A 87 11.25 10.49 -5.70
CA ILE A 87 10.86 11.15 -6.96
C ILE A 87 9.94 12.30 -6.59
N ILE A 88 10.19 13.49 -7.14
CA ILE A 88 9.36 14.67 -6.89
C ILE A 88 8.32 14.78 -8.00
N ASN A 89 7.07 14.46 -7.67
CA ASN A 89 5.93 14.44 -8.59
C ASN A 89 5.02 15.68 -8.45
N SER A 90 5.13 16.42 -7.35
CA SER A 90 4.27 17.55 -7.04
C SER A 90 5.03 18.77 -6.55
N ARG A 91 4.39 19.95 -6.63
CA ARG A 91 4.98 21.19 -6.11
C ARG A 91 5.05 21.17 -4.59
N GLU A 92 4.09 20.49 -3.96
CA GLU A 92 4.00 20.30 -2.53
C GLU A 92 5.20 19.47 -2.03
N GLU A 93 5.53 18.36 -2.71
CA GLU A 93 6.75 17.59 -2.45
C GLU A 93 8.01 18.44 -2.65
N GLN A 94 8.09 19.23 -3.73
CA GLN A 94 9.24 20.11 -3.94
C GLN A 94 9.43 21.10 -2.78
N VAL A 95 8.34 21.68 -2.26
CA VAL A 95 8.40 22.59 -1.10
C VAL A 95 8.87 21.86 0.16
N PHE A 96 8.42 20.63 0.37
CA PHE A 96 8.90 19.78 1.46
C PHE A 96 10.40 19.46 1.33
N VAL A 97 10.85 19.02 0.16
CA VAL A 97 12.25 18.69 -0.11
C VAL A 97 13.16 19.92 0.03
N ASN A 98 12.70 21.11 -0.38
CA ASN A 98 13.43 22.37 -0.21
C ASN A 98 13.68 22.74 1.27
N GLY A 99 12.96 22.13 2.21
CA GLY A 99 13.22 22.28 3.64
C GLY A 99 14.54 21.64 4.08
N PHE A 100 15.11 20.74 3.28
CA PHE A 100 16.37 20.08 3.56
C PHE A 100 17.52 20.74 2.78
N TRP A 101 18.68 20.86 3.44
CA TRP A 101 19.89 21.36 2.79
C TRP A 101 20.59 20.23 2.07
N GLU A 102 20.56 20.29 0.73
CA GLU A 102 21.33 19.42 -0.17
C GLU A 102 21.09 17.93 0.12
N VAL A 103 20.09 17.34 -0.54
CA VAL A 103 19.76 15.91 -0.43
C VAL A 103 19.79 15.23 -1.80
N TRP A 104 20.18 13.96 -1.83
CA TRP A 104 19.97 13.14 -3.02
C TRP A 104 18.50 12.81 -3.21
N ILE A 105 18.06 12.98 -4.46
CA ILE A 105 16.74 12.59 -4.96
C ILE A 105 16.92 11.58 -6.09
N GLY A 106 15.84 10.94 -6.49
CA GLY A 106 15.78 9.89 -7.50
C GLY A 106 15.89 10.41 -8.92
N LEU A 107 16.81 11.35 -9.16
CA LEU A 107 17.07 11.98 -10.45
C LEU A 107 18.52 11.72 -10.89
N THR A 108 18.71 11.26 -12.12
CA THR A 108 20.03 10.95 -12.69
C THR A 108 20.05 11.15 -14.19
N ASP A 109 21.17 11.53 -14.76
CA ASP A 109 21.39 11.61 -16.21
C ASP A 109 22.61 10.79 -16.66
N ARG A 110 22.95 9.77 -15.86
CA ARG A 110 24.13 8.91 -16.06
C ARG A 110 24.15 8.21 -17.42
N ASP A 111 22.99 7.92 -17.98
CA ASP A 111 22.87 7.24 -19.27
C ASP A 111 23.21 8.17 -20.43
N GLU A 112 22.79 9.43 -20.35
CA GLU A 112 23.05 10.46 -21.35
C GLU A 112 23.06 11.84 -20.68
N GLU A 113 24.23 12.49 -20.65
CA GLU A 113 24.43 13.80 -20.01
C GLU A 113 23.43 14.82 -20.56
N GLY A 114 22.68 15.47 -19.65
CA GLY A 114 21.63 16.42 -19.99
C GLY A 114 20.25 15.80 -20.27
N VAL A 115 20.14 14.47 -20.29
CA VAL A 115 18.87 13.74 -20.34
C VAL A 115 18.57 13.13 -18.97
N TRP A 116 17.71 13.81 -18.22
CA TRP A 116 17.37 13.43 -16.86
C TRP A 116 16.30 12.33 -16.81
N ASN A 117 16.65 11.23 -16.15
CA ASN A 117 15.81 10.07 -15.87
C ASN A 117 15.54 9.95 -14.37
N LEU A 118 14.36 9.43 -14.06
CA LEU A 118 13.95 9.09 -12.71
C LEU A 118 14.41 7.67 -12.36
N VAL A 119 14.55 7.38 -11.07
CA VAL A 119 14.97 6.05 -10.57
C VAL A 119 13.99 4.93 -10.95
N ASP A 120 12.74 5.25 -11.27
CA ASP A 120 11.72 4.32 -11.79
C ASP A 120 11.88 4.01 -13.30
N GLY A 121 12.85 4.64 -13.97
CA GLY A 121 13.13 4.47 -15.39
C GLY A 121 12.32 5.36 -16.32
N THR A 122 11.46 6.24 -15.78
CA THR A 122 10.71 7.21 -16.59
C THR A 122 11.54 8.47 -16.84
N PRO A 123 11.36 9.15 -18.00
CA PRO A 123 12.04 10.41 -18.26
C PRO A 123 11.44 11.53 -17.40
N LEU A 124 12.28 12.48 -16.97
CA LEU A 124 11.83 13.65 -16.22
C LEU A 124 10.86 14.50 -17.07
N THR A 125 9.61 14.62 -16.63
CA THR A 125 8.60 15.43 -17.32
C THR A 125 8.59 16.88 -16.87
N THR A 126 8.72 17.11 -15.56
CA THR A 126 8.74 18.45 -14.94
C THR A 126 9.92 18.55 -13.98
N GLY A 127 10.88 19.41 -14.31
CA GLY A 127 12.01 19.70 -13.43
C GLY A 127 11.80 20.98 -12.63
N TYR A 128 11.97 20.91 -11.31
CA TYR A 128 11.88 22.06 -10.40
C TYR A 128 13.26 22.69 -10.16
N TRP A 129 13.94 23.05 -11.24
CA TRP A 129 15.30 23.56 -11.18
C TRP A 129 15.37 24.95 -10.53
N ALA A 130 16.42 25.17 -9.74
CA ALA A 130 16.78 26.53 -9.31
C ALA A 130 17.15 27.38 -10.54
N SER A 131 17.04 28.70 -10.41
CA SER A 131 17.45 29.62 -11.49
C SER A 131 18.89 29.31 -11.92
N GLN A 132 19.08 29.10 -13.23
CA GLN A 132 20.36 28.70 -13.86
C GLN A 132 20.80 27.24 -13.63
N GLN A 133 19.89 26.35 -13.21
CA GLN A 133 20.09 24.90 -13.21
C GLN A 133 19.21 24.23 -14.28
N PRO A 134 19.59 23.06 -14.82
CA PRO A 134 20.87 22.37 -14.60
C PRO A 134 21.99 23.09 -15.36
N ASN A 135 23.05 23.50 -14.67
CA ASN A 135 24.26 23.99 -15.33
C ASN A 135 25.38 22.95 -15.22
N SER A 136 26.02 22.65 -16.34
CA SER A 136 27.34 22.04 -16.30
C SER A 136 28.32 23.17 -15.95
N TYR A 137 28.68 23.31 -14.67
CA TYR A 137 29.72 24.26 -14.27
C TYR A 137 31.07 23.84 -14.87
N LEU A 138 31.34 24.26 -16.12
CA LEU A 138 32.66 24.37 -16.76
C LEU A 138 33.66 23.25 -16.39
N GLY A 139 33.22 21.99 -16.37
CA GLY A 139 34.06 20.82 -16.10
C GLY A 139 34.80 20.80 -14.75
N LEU A 140 34.39 21.59 -13.74
CA LEU A 140 35.12 21.69 -12.48
C LEU A 140 34.43 21.06 -11.27
N LYS A 141 33.11 20.85 -11.28
CA LYS A 141 32.37 19.98 -10.35
C LYS A 141 31.08 19.49 -11.02
N SER A 142 31.02 18.21 -11.38
CA SER A 142 29.76 17.57 -11.80
C SER A 142 28.84 17.41 -10.59
N TRP A 143 27.52 17.28 -10.75
CA TRP A 143 26.65 16.88 -9.63
C TRP A 143 27.15 15.57 -8.98
N HIS A 144 27.83 14.71 -9.73
CA HIS A 144 28.50 13.52 -9.21
C HIS A 144 29.56 13.79 -8.12
N ASP A 145 30.12 15.00 -8.06
CA ASP A 145 31.11 15.41 -7.04
C ASP A 145 30.46 15.96 -5.76
N PHE A 146 29.14 16.20 -5.78
CA PHE A 146 28.40 16.52 -4.56
C PHE A 146 28.20 15.25 -3.73
N VAL A 147 28.33 15.37 -2.40
CA VAL A 147 28.14 14.24 -1.47
C VAL A 147 27.14 14.64 -0.36
N PRO A 148 25.85 14.81 -0.69
CA PRO A 148 24.79 15.07 0.27
C PRO A 148 24.34 13.80 1.02
N VAL A 149 23.41 14.00 1.97
CA VAL A 149 22.62 12.90 2.57
C VAL A 149 21.53 12.47 1.60
N SER A 150 20.93 11.30 1.81
CA SER A 150 19.92 10.75 0.90
C SER A 150 18.51 10.89 1.47
N LEU A 151 17.55 11.26 0.61
CA LEU A 151 16.13 11.26 0.95
C LEU A 151 15.46 10.08 0.24
N CYS A 152 15.13 9.05 1.01
CA CYS A 152 14.42 7.87 0.55
C CYS A 152 12.92 8.04 0.74
N ALA A 153 12.13 7.57 -0.20
CA ALA A 153 10.68 7.44 -0.09
C ALA A 153 10.26 6.00 -0.38
N ASN A 154 9.16 5.56 0.20
CA ASN A 154 8.61 4.24 -0.11
C ASN A 154 8.33 4.12 -1.62
N LEU A 155 8.48 2.90 -2.15
CA LEU A 155 8.05 2.58 -3.50
C LEU A 155 6.52 2.73 -3.56
N VAL A 156 6.05 3.78 -4.24
CA VAL A 156 4.63 4.00 -4.54
C VAL A 156 4.12 2.93 -5.50
#